data_AF-A0A858RJ49-F1
#
_entry.id   AF-A0A858RJ49-F1
#
_cell.length_a   1.000
_cell.length_b   1.000
_cell.length_c   1.000
_cell.angle_alpha   90.00
_cell.angle_beta   90.00
_cell.angle_gamma   90.00
#
_symmetry.space_group_name_H-M   'P 1'
#
loop_
_entity.id
_entity.type
_entity.pdbx_description
1 polymer ?
#
loop_
_entity_poly.entity_id
_entity_poly.type
_entity_poly.pdbx_seq_one_letter_code
_entity_poly.pdbx_strand_id
1 'polypeptide(L)'
;MRSAITAFLLALGIACGGDLETAKAEFAKQDKALNETYVQLKKELSPERFALLQQDQRTWIEHREFMAKWQEREDAPETAVDRWELAGRLTEGRIDWMKSWLKLDQRKEGWAGRYSDGYNGVLEIVEKDGKTWFVLNVVRGPTFHVGGIGGQFRLNGRMGWFETKPDGEERPTWLTFREGYDKPGMITVEGENTSYFHGARAYFDGTYVWTGELTPEEQKKVIEGKWDE
;
A
#
# COMPACT_ATOMS: atom_id res chain seq x y z
N MET A 1 -21.59 18.52 4.62
CA MET A 1 -21.25 17.34 3.80
C MET A 1 -20.15 16.61 4.55
N ARG A 2 -20.41 15.40 5.03
CA ARG A 2 -19.50 14.66 5.92
C ARG A 2 -18.33 14.10 5.10
N SER A 3 -17.14 14.66 5.28
CA SER A 3 -15.90 14.09 4.77
C SER A 3 -15.61 12.81 5.53
N ALA A 4 -15.64 11.68 4.83
CA ALA A 4 -15.08 10.43 5.32
C ALA A 4 -13.56 10.58 5.32
N ILE A 5 -13.00 10.83 6.51
CA ILE A 5 -11.56 10.77 6.74
C ILE A 5 -11.23 9.28 6.82
N THR A 6 -10.76 8.71 5.71
CA THR A 6 -10.12 7.39 5.74
C THR A 6 -8.72 7.59 6.33
N ALA A 7 -8.66 7.67 7.65
CA ALA A 7 -7.41 7.51 8.39
C ALA A 7 -7.00 6.05 8.24
N PHE A 8 -6.09 5.77 7.31
CA PHE A 8 -5.35 4.51 7.31
C PHE A 8 -4.36 4.59 8.47
N LEU A 9 -4.88 4.42 9.69
CA LEU A 9 -4.05 4.17 10.85
C LEU A 9 -3.29 2.88 10.54
N LEU A 10 -1.97 2.99 10.43
CA LEU A 10 -1.03 1.89 10.58
C LEU A 10 -1.10 1.40 12.05
N ALA A 11 -2.30 1.01 12.50
CA ALA A 11 -2.49 0.40 13.79
C ALA A 11 -2.09 -1.07 13.64
N LEU A 12 -0.82 -1.35 13.94
CA LEU A 12 -0.42 -2.62 14.55
C LEU A 12 -1.15 -2.74 15.90
N GLY A 13 -2.47 -2.89 15.82
CA GLY A 13 -3.37 -3.05 16.95
C GLY A 13 -3.40 -4.51 17.36
N ILE A 14 -2.98 -4.74 18.60
CA ILE A 14 -3.16 -5.94 19.42
C ILE A 14 -4.44 -6.69 19.01
N ALA A 15 -4.31 -8.01 18.78
CA ALA A 15 -5.42 -8.93 18.53
C ALA A 15 -6.61 -8.58 19.42
N CYS A 16 -7.71 -8.18 18.81
CA CYS A 16 -8.91 -7.78 19.54
C CYS A 16 -9.60 -9.08 19.91
N GLY A 17 -9.23 -9.71 21.01
CA GLY A 17 -9.65 -11.06 21.44
C GLY A 17 -11.16 -11.33 21.40
N GLY A 18 -11.71 -11.48 20.20
CA GLY A 18 -13.06 -11.93 19.89
C GLY A 18 -13.07 -13.43 19.79
N ASP A 19 -14.24 -14.04 19.97
CA ASP A 19 -14.39 -15.46 19.69
C ASP A 19 -14.24 -15.75 18.19
N LEU A 20 -13.88 -16.99 17.89
CA LEU A 20 -13.61 -17.48 16.54
C LEU A 20 -14.77 -17.27 15.57
N GLU A 21 -16.01 -17.39 16.03
CA GLU A 21 -17.19 -17.25 15.18
C GLU A 21 -17.39 -15.79 14.76
N THR A 22 -17.13 -14.85 15.66
CA THR A 22 -17.12 -13.42 15.35
C THR A 22 -16.05 -13.08 14.31
N ALA A 23 -14.83 -13.58 14.46
CA ALA A 23 -13.74 -13.31 13.52
C ALA A 23 -14.03 -13.90 12.12
N LYS A 24 -14.57 -15.12 12.06
CA LYS A 24 -15.02 -15.75 10.80
C LYS A 24 -16.16 -14.98 10.15
N ALA A 25 -17.16 -14.55 10.93
CA ALA A 25 -18.31 -13.81 10.41
C ALA A 25 -17.88 -12.45 9.83
N GLU A 26 -16.98 -11.73 10.50
CA GLU A 26 -16.47 -10.47 9.97
C GLU A 26 -15.61 -10.70 8.72
N PHE A 27 -14.73 -11.71 8.70
CA PHE A 27 -14.01 -12.05 7.47
C PHE A 27 -14.95 -12.40 6.32
N ALA A 28 -15.98 -13.22 6.54
CA ALA A 28 -16.95 -13.59 5.51
C ALA A 28 -17.71 -12.37 4.96
N LYS A 29 -18.02 -11.40 5.82
CA LYS A 29 -18.61 -10.12 5.41
C LYS A 29 -17.65 -9.31 4.53
N GLN A 30 -16.37 -9.23 4.90
CA GLN A 30 -15.35 -8.54 4.10
C GLN A 30 -15.10 -9.26 2.76
N ASP A 31 -15.02 -10.58 2.75
CA ASP A 31 -14.82 -11.36 1.51
C ASP A 31 -16.02 -11.23 0.56
N LYS A 32 -17.25 -11.16 1.10
CA LYS A 32 -18.43 -10.81 0.30
C LYS A 32 -18.30 -9.41 -0.30
N ALA A 33 -17.92 -8.41 0.49
CA ALA A 33 -17.75 -7.03 0.02
C ALA A 33 -16.62 -6.90 -1.02
N LEU A 34 -15.55 -7.69 -0.90
CA LEU A 34 -14.47 -7.79 -1.89
C LEU A 34 -15.01 -8.31 -3.22
N ASN A 35 -15.79 -9.39 -3.20
CA ASN A 35 -16.41 -9.96 -4.40
C ASN A 35 -17.41 -8.98 -5.07
N GLU A 36 -18.23 -8.30 -4.27
CA GLU A 36 -19.15 -7.27 -4.76
C GLU A 36 -18.38 -6.10 -5.42
N THR A 37 -17.31 -5.64 -4.78
CA THR A 37 -16.42 -4.60 -5.32
C THR A 37 -15.76 -5.06 -6.63
N TYR A 38 -15.29 -6.31 -6.71
CA TYR A 38 -14.72 -6.88 -7.93
C TYR A 38 -15.73 -6.90 -9.08
N VAL A 39 -16.97 -7.33 -8.81
CA VAL A 39 -18.07 -7.34 -9.80
C VAL A 39 -18.43 -5.92 -10.26
N GLN A 40 -18.42 -4.96 -9.34
CA GLN A 40 -18.62 -3.55 -9.67
C GLN A 40 -17.53 -3.04 -10.61
N LEU A 41 -16.26 -3.22 -10.25
CA LEU A 41 -15.11 -2.78 -11.06
C LEU A 41 -15.10 -3.42 -12.45
N LYS A 42 -15.53 -4.69 -12.57
CA LYS A 42 -15.67 -5.35 -13.87
C LYS A 42 -16.63 -4.62 -14.82
N LYS A 43 -17.65 -3.94 -14.28
CA LYS A 43 -18.65 -3.21 -15.05
C LYS A 43 -18.21 -1.78 -15.35
N GLU A 44 -17.47 -1.17 -14.44
CA GLU A 44 -17.15 0.27 -14.49
C GLU A 44 -15.78 0.56 -15.12
N LEU A 45 -14.80 -0.34 -14.99
CA LEU A 45 -13.48 -0.16 -15.59
C LEU A 45 -13.48 -0.56 -17.07
N SER A 46 -12.59 0.06 -17.85
CA SER A 46 -12.29 -0.41 -19.21
C SER A 46 -11.74 -1.84 -19.18
N PRO A 47 -11.89 -2.62 -20.26
CA PRO A 47 -11.36 -4.00 -20.33
C PRO A 47 -9.88 -4.09 -19.99
N GLU A 48 -9.08 -3.11 -20.44
CA GLU A 48 -7.64 -3.06 -20.22
C GLU A 48 -7.31 -2.79 -18.74
N ARG A 49 -7.97 -1.80 -18.13
CA ARG A 49 -7.80 -1.50 -16.69
C ARG A 49 -8.25 -2.67 -15.83
N PHE A 50 -9.39 -3.30 -16.17
CA PHE A 50 -9.88 -4.45 -15.42
C PHE A 50 -8.98 -5.69 -15.57
N ALA A 51 -8.38 -5.92 -16.73
CA ALA A 51 -7.45 -7.03 -16.92
C ALA A 51 -6.22 -6.93 -16.00
N LEU A 52 -5.70 -5.72 -15.80
CA LEU A 52 -4.60 -5.45 -14.86
C LEU A 52 -5.02 -5.74 -13.41
N LEU A 53 -6.16 -5.20 -12.99
CA LEU A 53 -6.74 -5.47 -11.67
C LEU A 53 -6.98 -6.97 -11.45
N GLN A 54 -7.51 -7.67 -12.46
CA GLN A 54 -7.80 -9.10 -12.38
C GLN A 54 -6.53 -9.94 -12.17
N GLN A 55 -5.45 -9.63 -12.88
CA GLN A 55 -4.18 -10.33 -12.71
C GLN A 55 -3.64 -10.13 -11.29
N ASP A 56 -3.59 -8.88 -10.83
CA ASP A 56 -3.09 -8.56 -9.49
C ASP A 56 -3.97 -9.14 -8.38
N GLN A 57 -5.29 -9.18 -8.58
CA GLN A 57 -6.22 -9.75 -7.59
C GLN A 57 -5.97 -11.24 -7.31
N ARG A 58 -5.54 -12.03 -8.30
CA ARG A 58 -5.21 -13.45 -8.09
C ARG A 58 -3.99 -13.58 -7.18
N THR A 59 -2.92 -12.87 -7.51
CA THR A 59 -1.69 -12.83 -6.71
C THR A 59 -1.96 -12.34 -5.29
N TRP A 60 -2.83 -11.34 -5.14
CA TRP A 60 -3.20 -10.82 -3.83
C TRP A 60 -3.95 -11.83 -2.96
N ILE A 61 -4.87 -12.63 -3.53
CA ILE A 61 -5.56 -13.69 -2.79
C ILE A 61 -4.55 -14.71 -2.26
N GLU A 62 -3.60 -15.14 -3.09
CA GLU A 62 -2.52 -16.05 -2.68
C GLU A 62 -1.66 -15.45 -1.56
N HIS A 63 -1.35 -14.16 -1.65
CA HIS A 63 -0.64 -13.43 -0.61
C HIS A 63 -1.43 -13.38 0.71
N ARG A 64 -2.72 -13.03 0.68
CA ARG A 64 -3.58 -13.00 1.88
C ARG A 64 -3.60 -14.36 2.56
N GLU A 65 -3.80 -15.43 1.80
CA GLU A 65 -3.83 -16.80 2.35
C GLU A 65 -2.47 -17.20 2.94
N PHE A 66 -1.37 -16.86 2.27
CA PHE A 66 -0.03 -17.09 2.82
C PHE A 66 0.20 -16.35 4.14
N MET A 67 -0.16 -15.07 4.20
CA MET A 67 -0.02 -14.24 5.40
C MET A 67 -0.89 -14.74 6.56
N ALA A 68 -2.15 -15.07 6.28
CA ALA A 68 -3.11 -15.54 7.27
C ALA A 68 -2.74 -16.95 7.77
N LYS A 69 -2.35 -17.86 6.88
CA LYS A 69 -1.93 -19.22 7.25
C LYS A 69 -0.70 -19.21 8.16
N TRP A 70 0.21 -18.25 8.00
CA TRP A 70 1.37 -18.15 8.88
C TRP A 70 1.00 -17.82 10.34
N GLN A 71 -0.19 -17.28 10.59
CA GLN A 71 -0.70 -17.06 11.96
C GLN A 71 -1.25 -18.35 12.58
N GLU A 72 -1.47 -19.39 11.79
CA GLU A 72 -1.71 -20.74 12.27
C GLU A 72 -0.39 -21.30 12.80
N ARG A 73 -0.06 -21.05 14.07
CA ARG A 73 1.02 -21.80 14.73
C ARG A 73 0.72 -23.30 14.62
N GLU A 74 1.77 -24.13 14.58
CA GLU A 74 1.73 -25.56 14.21
C GLU A 74 0.66 -26.42 14.94
N ASP A 75 0.12 -25.95 16.07
CA ASP A 75 -0.74 -26.75 16.95
C ASP A 75 -2.26 -26.45 16.89
N ALA A 76 -2.73 -25.39 16.18
CA ALA A 76 -4.18 -25.04 16.20
C ALA A 76 -4.71 -24.20 14.99
N PRO A 77 -4.57 -24.68 13.74
CA PRO A 77 -4.82 -23.89 12.53
C PRO A 77 -6.26 -23.39 12.31
N GLU A 78 -7.28 -24.20 12.57
CA GLU A 78 -8.68 -23.81 12.27
C GLU A 78 -9.35 -22.97 13.37
N THR A 79 -8.68 -22.83 14.52
CA THR A 79 -9.17 -22.09 15.70
C THR A 79 -8.42 -20.80 15.97
N ALA A 80 -7.41 -20.48 15.16
CA ALA A 80 -6.62 -19.27 15.31
C ALA A 80 -7.46 -18.04 14.92
N VAL A 81 -8.03 -17.37 15.93
CA VAL A 81 -8.73 -16.07 15.78
C VAL A 81 -7.89 -15.09 14.95
N ASP A 82 -6.58 -15.03 15.23
CA ASP A 82 -5.60 -14.17 14.56
C ASP A 82 -5.54 -14.37 13.04
N ARG A 83 -5.74 -15.59 12.53
CA ARG A 83 -5.81 -15.88 11.08
C ARG A 83 -6.96 -15.08 10.46
N TRP A 84 -8.16 -15.24 11.01
CA TRP A 84 -9.38 -14.67 10.47
C TRP A 84 -9.39 -13.15 10.61
N GLU A 85 -8.89 -12.62 11.72
CA GLU A 85 -8.70 -11.19 11.90
C GLU A 85 -7.71 -10.60 10.89
N LEU A 86 -6.56 -11.24 10.68
CA LEU A 86 -5.57 -10.77 9.71
C LEU A 86 -6.14 -10.82 8.29
N ALA A 87 -6.80 -11.93 7.92
CA ALA A 87 -7.44 -12.06 6.62
C ALA A 87 -8.51 -10.98 6.40
N GLY A 88 -9.30 -10.67 7.43
CA GLY A 88 -10.29 -9.59 7.43
C GLY A 88 -9.67 -8.23 7.19
N ARG A 89 -8.65 -7.85 7.98
CA ARG A 89 -7.95 -6.56 7.86
C ARG A 89 -7.27 -6.39 6.50
N LEU A 90 -6.60 -7.42 6.01
CA LEU A 90 -6.01 -7.39 4.66
C LEU A 90 -7.09 -7.18 3.59
N THR A 91 -8.23 -7.86 3.73
CA THR A 91 -9.35 -7.76 2.78
C THR A 91 -9.98 -6.37 2.80
N GLU A 92 -10.14 -5.75 3.97
CA GLU A 92 -10.62 -4.38 4.08
C GLU A 92 -9.70 -3.39 3.34
N GLY A 93 -8.39 -3.45 3.61
CA GLY A 93 -7.42 -2.59 2.93
C GLY A 93 -7.41 -2.80 1.41
N ARG A 94 -7.60 -4.05 0.96
CA ARG A 94 -7.71 -4.37 -0.46
C ARG A 94 -8.97 -3.81 -1.10
N ILE A 95 -10.11 -3.82 -0.41
CA ILE A 95 -11.35 -3.22 -0.91
C ILE A 95 -11.15 -1.73 -1.17
N ASP A 96 -10.50 -1.02 -0.23
CA ASP A 96 -10.23 0.41 -0.39
C ASP A 96 -9.27 0.69 -1.55
N TRP A 97 -8.23 -0.12 -1.69
CA TRP A 97 -7.33 -0.08 -2.84
C TRP A 97 -8.07 -0.35 -4.16
N MET A 98 -8.94 -1.36 -4.20
CA MET A 98 -9.72 -1.69 -5.41
C MET A 98 -10.64 -0.54 -5.81
N LYS A 99 -11.31 0.09 -4.84
CA LYS A 99 -12.18 1.26 -5.08
C LYS A 99 -11.41 2.48 -5.59
N SER A 100 -10.10 2.58 -5.36
CA SER A 100 -9.32 3.71 -5.86
C SER A 100 -9.18 3.72 -7.38
N TRP A 101 -9.29 2.56 -8.04
CA TRP A 101 -9.29 2.45 -9.50
C TRP A 101 -10.39 3.27 -10.18
N LEU A 102 -11.54 3.46 -9.52
CA LEU A 102 -12.64 4.29 -10.01
C LEU A 102 -12.37 5.78 -9.93
N LYS A 103 -11.35 6.18 -9.15
CA LYS A 103 -11.04 7.57 -8.86
C LYS A 103 -9.77 8.05 -9.58
N LEU A 104 -9.11 7.19 -10.35
CA LEU A 104 -7.85 7.54 -11.03
C LEU A 104 -7.99 8.76 -11.94
N ASP A 105 -9.13 8.90 -12.60
CA ASP A 105 -9.40 10.03 -13.49
C ASP A 105 -9.73 11.34 -12.72
N GLN A 106 -9.89 11.28 -11.39
CA GLN A 106 -10.07 12.46 -10.52
C GLN A 106 -8.74 13.04 -10.04
N ARG A 107 -7.63 12.32 -10.23
CA ARG A 107 -6.31 12.77 -9.84
C ARG A 107 -5.93 14.01 -10.66
N LYS A 108 -5.35 15.00 -9.99
CA LYS A 108 -4.78 16.19 -10.65
C LYS A 108 -3.47 15.84 -11.36
N GLU A 109 -3.09 16.67 -12.31
CA GLU A 109 -1.76 16.60 -12.90
C GLU A 109 -0.67 16.84 -11.83
N GLY A 110 0.50 16.23 -12.01
CA GLY A 110 1.59 16.24 -11.03
C GLY A 110 1.66 14.98 -10.18
N TRP A 111 2.68 14.84 -9.35
CA TRP A 111 2.95 13.61 -8.59
C TRP A 111 2.32 13.58 -7.20
N ALA A 112 1.77 14.70 -6.73
CA ALA A 112 1.26 14.81 -5.37
C ALA A 112 0.08 13.86 -5.08
N GLY A 113 0.07 13.29 -3.88
CA GLY A 113 -1.00 12.45 -3.39
C GLY A 113 -0.53 11.26 -2.55
N ARG A 114 -1.50 10.47 -2.10
CA ARG A 114 -1.30 9.19 -1.44
C ARG A 114 -1.52 8.06 -2.43
N TYR A 115 -0.61 7.11 -2.46
CA TYR A 115 -0.65 5.93 -3.30
C TYR A 115 -0.49 4.68 -2.44
N SER A 116 -1.10 3.57 -2.86
CA SER A 116 -0.98 2.29 -2.17
C SER A 116 -0.76 1.16 -3.18
N ASP A 117 0.02 0.16 -2.81
CA ASP A 117 0.23 -1.04 -3.64
C ASP A 117 -0.83 -2.14 -3.42
N GLY A 118 -1.69 -1.99 -2.40
CA GLY A 118 -2.69 -3.00 -2.04
C GLY A 118 -2.14 -4.16 -1.20
N TYR A 119 -0.87 -4.11 -0.80
CA TYR A 119 -0.13 -5.08 0.02
C TYR A 119 0.45 -4.42 1.29
N ASN A 120 -0.24 -3.39 1.84
CA ASN A 120 0.21 -2.55 2.96
C ASN A 120 1.48 -1.71 2.71
N GLY A 121 1.73 -1.36 1.44
CA GLY A 121 2.66 -0.31 1.07
C GLY A 121 1.92 0.99 0.83
N VAL A 122 2.49 2.09 1.31
CA VAL A 122 1.97 3.44 1.15
C VAL A 122 3.10 4.36 0.69
N LEU A 123 2.87 5.00 -0.45
CA LEU A 123 3.74 6.03 -1.02
C LEU A 123 3.00 7.37 -0.92
N GLU A 124 3.60 8.35 -0.28
CA GLU A 124 3.04 9.69 -0.13
C GLU A 124 3.98 10.67 -0.79
N ILE A 125 3.44 11.54 -1.64
CA ILE A 125 4.24 12.50 -2.42
C ILE A 125 3.65 13.89 -2.24
N VAL A 126 4.55 14.87 -2.05
CA VAL A 126 4.21 16.29 -1.96
C VAL A 126 5.04 17.08 -2.96
N GLU A 127 4.39 17.97 -3.71
CA GLU A 127 5.03 18.95 -4.58
C GLU A 127 4.83 20.35 -3.98
N LYS A 128 5.93 21.06 -3.70
CA LYS A 128 5.90 22.40 -3.09
C LYS A 128 7.17 23.17 -3.43
N ASP A 129 7.05 24.46 -3.73
CA ASP A 129 8.20 25.35 -4.00
C ASP A 129 9.21 24.79 -5.03
N GLY A 130 8.70 24.09 -6.06
CA GLY A 130 9.51 23.48 -7.13
C GLY A 130 10.29 22.23 -6.73
N LYS A 131 10.00 21.66 -5.55
CA LYS A 131 10.61 20.41 -5.06
C LYS A 131 9.54 19.33 -4.89
N THR A 132 9.98 18.08 -4.94
CA THR A 132 9.11 16.92 -4.74
C THR A 132 9.66 16.06 -3.61
N TRP A 133 8.89 15.92 -2.54
CA TRP A 133 9.20 15.09 -1.38
C TRP A 133 8.37 13.83 -1.43
N PHE A 134 8.89 12.77 -0.82
CA PHE A 134 8.17 11.54 -0.67
C PHE A 134 8.47 10.83 0.64
N VAL A 135 7.56 9.93 0.97
CA VAL A 135 7.70 8.89 1.99
C VAL A 135 7.18 7.61 1.41
N LEU A 136 7.91 6.53 1.62
CA LEU A 136 7.50 5.20 1.25
C LEU A 136 7.64 4.29 2.47
N ASN A 137 6.50 3.80 2.94
CA ASN A 137 6.42 2.85 4.04
C ASN A 137 5.80 1.54 3.55
N VAL A 138 6.35 0.42 4.00
CA VAL A 138 5.86 -0.91 3.64
C VAL A 138 5.84 -1.81 4.86
N VAL A 139 4.82 -2.66 4.93
CA VAL A 139 4.75 -3.77 5.88
C VAL A 139 4.56 -5.06 5.09
N ARG A 140 5.54 -5.97 5.17
CA ARG A 140 5.57 -7.18 4.35
C ARG A 140 5.80 -8.43 5.16
N GLY A 141 5.31 -9.53 4.61
CA GLY A 141 5.60 -10.86 5.10
C GLY A 141 4.90 -11.17 6.43
N PRO A 142 4.80 -12.46 6.76
CA PRO A 142 3.97 -12.93 7.87
C PRO A 142 4.48 -12.50 9.25
N THR A 143 5.75 -12.11 9.33
CA THR A 143 6.43 -11.61 10.53
C THR A 143 6.47 -10.07 10.57
N PHE A 144 5.68 -9.40 9.74
CA PHE A 144 5.52 -7.93 9.71
C PHE A 144 6.86 -7.19 9.60
N HIS A 145 7.67 -7.54 8.61
CA HIS A 145 8.87 -6.77 8.32
C HIS A 145 8.47 -5.39 7.82
N VAL A 146 9.02 -4.37 8.47
CA VAL A 146 8.74 -2.96 8.17
C VAL A 146 9.87 -2.36 7.34
N GLY A 147 9.54 -1.42 6.47
CA GLY A 147 10.50 -0.62 5.74
C GLY A 147 9.99 0.80 5.59
N GLY A 148 10.90 1.77 5.71
CA GLY A 148 10.58 3.19 5.64
C GLY A 148 11.73 3.95 5.00
N ILE A 149 11.41 4.76 3.99
CA ILE A 149 12.39 5.60 3.30
C ILE A 149 11.70 6.86 2.78
N GLY A 150 12.38 8.00 2.88
CA GLY A 150 11.82 9.27 2.45
C GLY A 150 12.90 10.29 2.15
N GLY A 151 12.52 11.34 1.42
CA GLY A 151 13.44 12.39 1.01
C GLY A 151 12.89 13.20 -0.16
N GLN A 152 13.79 13.87 -0.87
CA GLN A 152 13.46 14.61 -2.10
C GLN A 152 13.94 13.82 -3.31
N PHE A 153 13.05 13.58 -4.27
CA PHE A 153 13.45 13.01 -5.56
C PHE A 153 13.46 14.06 -6.66
N ARG A 154 14.33 13.86 -7.65
CA ARG A 154 14.45 14.70 -8.83
C ARG A 154 13.53 14.17 -9.92
N LEU A 155 12.78 15.05 -10.57
CA LEU A 155 11.89 14.72 -11.67
C LEU A 155 12.55 14.96 -13.03
N ASN A 156 12.26 14.06 -13.98
CA ASN A 156 12.53 14.22 -15.39
C ASN A 156 11.31 13.69 -16.17
N GLY A 157 10.31 14.56 -16.36
CA GLY A 157 9.02 14.18 -16.94
C GLY A 157 8.29 13.16 -16.04
N ARG A 158 8.05 11.97 -16.57
CA ARG A 158 7.36 10.86 -15.86
C ARG A 158 8.28 9.94 -15.07
N MET A 159 9.54 10.32 -14.89
CA MET A 159 10.48 9.61 -14.03
C MET A 159 10.90 10.46 -12.84
N GLY A 160 10.94 9.84 -11.67
CA GLY A 160 11.55 10.37 -10.45
C GLY A 160 12.78 9.55 -10.07
N TRP A 161 13.82 10.19 -9.58
CA TRP A 161 15.03 9.54 -9.04
C TRP A 161 15.32 10.04 -7.64
N PHE A 162 15.40 9.12 -6.68
CA PHE A 162 15.94 9.36 -5.35
C PHE A 162 17.27 8.62 -5.15
N GLU A 163 18.21 9.29 -4.49
CA GLU A 163 19.48 8.69 -4.08
C GLU A 163 19.78 9.10 -2.64
N THR A 164 20.16 8.12 -1.84
CA THR A 164 20.69 8.35 -0.50
C THR A 164 21.77 7.32 -0.22
N LYS A 165 22.67 7.64 0.70
CA LYS A 165 23.71 6.72 1.15
C LYS A 165 23.72 6.72 2.67
N PRO A 166 23.30 5.63 3.32
CA PRO A 166 23.42 5.50 4.78
C PRO A 166 24.88 5.59 5.23
N ASP A 167 25.08 6.15 6.42
CA ASP A 167 26.42 6.23 7.01
C ASP A 167 27.00 4.82 7.21
N GLY A 168 28.25 4.64 6.80
CA GLY A 168 28.96 3.37 6.92
C GLY A 168 28.73 2.37 5.78
N GLU A 169 27.82 2.65 4.86
CA GLU A 169 27.58 1.76 3.72
C GLU A 169 28.46 2.09 2.53
N GLU A 170 28.78 1.10 1.70
CA GLU A 170 29.64 1.31 0.52
C GLU A 170 28.85 1.84 -0.68
N ARG A 171 27.67 1.27 -0.92
CA ARG A 171 26.84 1.53 -2.10
C ARG A 171 25.66 2.44 -1.76
N PRO A 172 25.33 3.41 -2.63
CA PRO A 172 24.12 4.20 -2.46
C PRO A 172 22.86 3.35 -2.66
N THR A 173 21.79 3.73 -1.98
CA THR A 173 20.42 3.29 -2.25
C THR A 173 19.82 4.19 -3.33
N TRP A 174 19.22 3.58 -4.34
CA TRP A 174 18.46 4.29 -5.36
C TRP A 174 17.01 3.84 -5.35
N LEU A 175 16.09 4.80 -5.51
CA LEU A 175 14.72 4.52 -5.89
C LEU A 175 14.41 5.21 -7.20
N THR A 176 13.90 4.44 -8.16
CA THR A 176 13.35 4.95 -9.41
C THR A 176 11.84 4.90 -9.35
N PHE A 177 11.20 6.04 -9.61
CA PHE A 177 9.75 6.18 -9.69
C PHE A 177 9.37 6.37 -11.15
N ARG A 178 8.37 5.65 -11.65
CA ARG A 178 7.86 5.81 -13.02
C ARG A 178 6.35 5.94 -13.02
N GLU A 179 5.87 7.08 -13.47
CA GLU A 179 4.45 7.29 -13.70
C GLU A 179 4.03 6.61 -15.02
N GLY A 180 2.98 5.78 -14.97
CA GLY A 180 2.51 5.02 -16.13
C GLY A 180 2.09 5.93 -17.29
N TYR A 181 2.55 5.62 -18.52
CA TYR A 181 2.23 6.42 -19.72
C TYR A 181 0.73 6.37 -20.06
N ASP A 182 0.21 5.16 -20.00
CA ASP A 182 -1.15 4.67 -20.22
C ASP A 182 -1.96 4.52 -18.91
N LYS A 183 -1.30 4.72 -17.77
CA LYS A 183 -1.87 4.51 -16.42
C LYS A 183 -1.65 5.73 -15.52
N PRO A 184 -2.19 6.92 -15.88
CA PRO A 184 -2.14 8.08 -14.99
C PRO A 184 -2.74 7.71 -13.62
N GLY A 185 -2.06 8.12 -12.56
CA GLY A 185 -2.41 7.73 -11.18
C GLY A 185 -1.79 6.40 -10.72
N MET A 186 -0.86 5.81 -11.47
CA MET A 186 -0.02 4.70 -11.00
C MET A 186 1.45 5.05 -11.07
N ILE A 187 2.18 4.70 -10.02
CA ILE A 187 3.62 4.86 -9.91
C ILE A 187 4.25 3.49 -9.69
N THR A 188 5.11 3.07 -10.61
CA THR A 188 6.01 1.94 -10.38
C THR A 188 7.23 2.42 -9.62
N VAL A 189 7.57 1.73 -8.54
CA VAL A 189 8.79 1.95 -7.76
C VAL A 189 9.72 0.76 -7.99
N GLU A 190 10.99 1.05 -8.23
CA GLU A 190 12.07 0.06 -8.28
C GLU A 190 13.21 0.51 -7.38
N GLY A 191 13.74 -0.44 -6.61
CA GLY A 191 14.78 -0.18 -5.63
C GLY A 191 16.10 -0.88 -5.91
N GLU A 192 17.20 -0.18 -5.70
CA GLU A 192 18.55 -0.74 -5.70
C GLU A 192 19.22 -0.48 -4.34
N ASN A 193 19.86 -1.51 -3.77
CA ASN A 193 20.50 -1.47 -2.45
C ASN A 193 19.58 -0.89 -1.35
N THR A 194 18.30 -1.24 -1.35
CA THR A 194 17.28 -0.71 -0.43
C THR A 194 17.26 -1.39 0.94
N SER A 195 17.98 -2.51 1.08
CA SER A 195 17.99 -3.35 2.29
C SER A 195 18.40 -2.64 3.57
N TYR A 196 19.04 -1.47 3.47
CA TYR A 196 19.41 -0.65 4.63
C TYR A 196 18.21 0.03 5.30
N PHE A 197 17.10 0.14 4.59
CA PHE A 197 15.91 0.90 5.02
C PHE A 197 14.73 0.00 5.35
N HIS A 198 14.91 -1.33 5.34
CA HIS A 198 13.81 -2.26 5.55
C HIS A 198 14.25 -3.60 6.11
N GLY A 199 13.35 -4.26 6.85
CA GLY A 199 13.52 -5.63 7.30
C GLY A 199 13.55 -6.64 6.16
N ALA A 200 13.83 -7.90 6.47
CA ALA A 200 13.85 -8.96 5.45
C ALA A 200 12.52 -8.98 4.66
N ARG A 201 12.57 -9.04 3.33
CA ARG A 201 11.37 -9.09 2.46
C ARG A 201 10.47 -7.85 2.47
N ALA A 202 10.84 -6.76 3.15
CA ALA A 202 10.13 -5.48 3.12
C ALA A 202 10.51 -4.63 1.90
N TYR A 203 10.45 -5.25 0.71
CA TYR A 203 10.83 -4.60 -0.54
C TYR A 203 9.86 -3.46 -0.89
N PHE A 204 10.46 -2.36 -1.36
CA PHE A 204 9.76 -1.16 -1.81
C PHE A 204 9.18 -1.30 -3.22
N ASP A 205 9.73 -2.22 -4.02
CA ASP A 205 9.37 -2.48 -5.40
C ASP A 205 7.88 -2.84 -5.54
N GLY A 206 7.23 -2.22 -6.52
CA GLY A 206 5.81 -2.45 -6.75
C GLY A 206 5.14 -1.36 -7.58
N THR A 207 3.84 -1.50 -7.78
CA THR A 207 3.00 -0.48 -8.42
C THR A 207 2.04 0.10 -7.39
N TYR A 208 2.15 1.40 -7.16
CA TYR A 208 1.35 2.14 -6.20
C TYR A 208 0.28 2.93 -6.95
N VAL A 209 -0.98 2.67 -6.59
CA VAL A 209 -2.17 3.26 -7.20
C VAL A 209 -2.62 4.43 -6.35
N TRP A 210 -2.93 5.57 -6.97
CA TRP A 210 -3.41 6.76 -6.28
C TRP A 210 -4.71 6.48 -5.54
N THR A 211 -4.81 6.94 -4.30
CA THR A 211 -5.94 6.70 -3.39
C THR A 211 -6.60 7.99 -2.90
N GLY A 212 -5.90 9.11 -2.98
CA GLY A 212 -6.44 10.41 -2.57
C GLY A 212 -5.38 11.49 -2.43
N GLU A 213 -5.86 12.69 -2.12
CA GLU A 213 -5.03 13.84 -1.76
C GLU A 213 -4.55 13.73 -0.31
N LEU A 214 -3.39 14.32 -0.02
CA LEU A 214 -2.89 14.47 1.35
C LEU A 214 -3.48 15.73 1.99
N THR A 215 -3.91 15.63 3.24
CA THR A 215 -4.27 16.77 4.09
C THR A 215 -3.06 17.67 4.35
N PRO A 216 -3.24 18.96 4.69
CA PRO A 216 -2.13 19.85 5.01
C PRO A 216 -1.20 19.30 6.12
N GLU A 217 -1.76 18.62 7.12
CA GLU A 217 -1.01 17.99 8.20
C GLU A 217 -0.14 16.82 7.71
N GLU A 218 -0.69 15.96 6.86
CA GLU A 218 0.04 14.86 6.23
C GLU A 218 1.15 15.40 5.30
N GLN A 219 0.85 16.44 4.51
CA GLN A 219 1.86 17.08 3.66
C GLN A 219 3.03 17.63 4.48
N LYS A 220 2.73 18.25 5.63
CA LYS A 220 3.75 18.76 6.55
C LYS A 220 4.64 17.64 7.08
N LYS A 221 4.05 16.50 7.48
CA LYS A 221 4.84 15.32 7.86
C LYS A 221 5.80 14.95 6.73
N VAL A 222 5.29 14.77 5.49
CA VAL A 222 6.04 14.42 4.25
C VAL A 222 7.17 15.41 3.92
N ILE A 223 7.08 16.66 4.33
CA ILE A 223 8.17 17.62 4.11
C ILE A 223 9.21 17.57 5.23
N GLU A 224 8.78 17.37 6.48
CA GLU A 224 9.63 17.48 7.66
C GLU A 224 10.52 16.26 7.94
N GLY A 225 10.36 15.15 7.22
CA GLY A 225 11.15 13.96 7.54
C GLY A 225 10.59 13.15 8.71
N LYS A 226 9.41 13.51 9.23
CA LYS A 226 8.84 12.94 10.45
C LYS A 226 7.83 11.86 10.10
N TRP A 227 8.35 10.64 9.99
CA TRP A 227 7.58 9.40 9.80
C TRP A 227 7.47 8.76 11.18
N ASP A 228 6.28 8.35 11.58
CA ASP A 228 6.07 7.72 12.89
C ASP A 228 6.96 6.44 12.97
N GLU A 229 7.94 6.44 13.89
CA GLU A 229 8.78 5.29 14.26
C GLU A 229 7.97 4.21 14.99
#